data_AF-A0A165G1H1-F1
#
_entry.id   AF-A0A165G1H1-F1
#
_cell.length_a   1.000
_cell.length_b   1.000
_cell.length_c   1.000
_cell.angle_alpha   90.00
_cell.angle_beta   90.00
_cell.angle_gamma   90.00
#
_symmetry.space_group_name_H-M   'P 1'
#
loop_
_entity.id
_entity.type
_entity.pdbx_description
1 polymer ?
#
loop_
_entity_poly.entity_id
_entity_poly.type
_entity_poly.pdbx_seq_one_letter_code
_entity_poly.pdbx_strand_id
1 'polypeptide(L)'
;MLLKFMSTDVFQSAILDDTTGDLAFRTKTHRPRRTRSGSQASNSSFASIRSLEKCPMASGSSEPHITLVEDAEGNIVADVTWEGDNAVLIRIGDECIKGTAELFDAAFMRILPDGVLMPTRMEYTWRLASDCLTLQNHIRSGAGSSLIPASAPRAGHDYVDLRALPEDEILEMLVCYLLLSSLRERMYSIKPQAYSHTRNQRTTQRQPLSLSTLRRHATRSVACLRNTFRRTVT
;
A
#
# COMPACT_ATOMS: atom_id res chain seq x y z
N MET A 1 -6.62 -21.81 -3.95
CA MET A 1 -5.61 -21.40 -4.94
C MET A 1 -4.45 -20.62 -4.28
N LEU A 2 -3.18 -20.83 -4.66
CA LEU A 2 -2.08 -19.93 -4.23
C LEU A 2 -1.79 -18.97 -5.38
N LEU A 3 -2.08 -17.70 -5.18
CA LEU A 3 -1.98 -16.69 -6.23
C LEU A 3 -0.65 -15.97 -6.17
N LYS A 4 -0.01 -15.79 -7.34
CA LYS A 4 1.28 -15.10 -7.51
C LYS A 4 1.13 -13.88 -8.41
N PHE A 5 1.47 -12.70 -7.88
CA PHE A 5 1.53 -11.45 -8.61
C PHE A 5 2.82 -11.37 -9.43
N MET A 6 2.69 -11.00 -10.70
CA MET A 6 3.82 -10.81 -11.62
C MET A 6 4.42 -9.40 -11.58
N SER A 7 3.69 -8.44 -11.02
CA SER A 7 4.11 -7.05 -10.87
C SER A 7 4.06 -6.64 -9.40
N THR A 8 4.94 -5.72 -9.02
CA THR A 8 4.89 -5.06 -7.70
C THR A 8 3.67 -4.14 -7.58
N ASP A 9 3.17 -3.63 -8.71
CA ASP A 9 1.93 -2.86 -8.75
C ASP A 9 0.74 -3.81 -8.88
N VAL A 10 0.10 -4.12 -7.76
CA VAL A 10 -1.06 -5.03 -7.69
C VAL A 10 -2.26 -4.55 -8.51
N PHE A 11 -2.29 -3.27 -8.88
CA PHE A 11 -3.32 -2.65 -9.71
C PHE A 11 -3.05 -2.79 -11.22
N GLN A 12 -1.84 -3.22 -11.58
CA GLN A 12 -1.40 -3.49 -12.95
C GLN A 12 -0.58 -4.79 -12.98
N SER A 13 -1.20 -5.90 -12.60
CA SER A 13 -0.53 -7.20 -12.48
C SER A 13 -1.29 -8.32 -13.18
N ALA A 14 -0.54 -9.23 -13.80
CA ALA A 14 -1.02 -10.58 -14.03
C ALA A 14 -0.91 -11.38 -12.73
N ILE A 15 -1.87 -12.24 -12.46
CA ILE A 15 -1.93 -13.08 -11.27
C ILE A 15 -2.00 -14.53 -11.74
N LEU A 16 -0.97 -15.30 -11.42
CA LEU A 16 -0.87 -16.71 -11.79
C LEU A 16 -1.29 -17.60 -10.62
N ASP A 17 -1.88 -18.75 -10.89
CA ASP A 17 -1.92 -19.83 -9.90
C ASP A 17 -0.52 -20.46 -9.83
N ASP A 18 0.12 -20.39 -8.67
CA ASP A 18 1.47 -20.94 -8.45
C ASP A 18 1.51 -22.46 -8.63
N THR A 19 0.38 -23.15 -8.45
CA THR A 19 0.31 -24.62 -8.58
C THR A 19 0.26 -25.08 -10.03
N THR A 20 -0.50 -24.41 -10.88
CA THR A 20 -0.64 -24.76 -12.31
C THR A 20 0.32 -23.98 -13.20
N GLY A 21 0.73 -22.78 -12.77
CA GLY A 21 1.45 -21.81 -13.59
C GLY A 21 0.55 -21.02 -14.54
N ASP A 22 -0.75 -21.28 -14.53
CA ASP A 22 -1.71 -20.66 -15.43
C ASP A 22 -2.10 -19.25 -14.96
N LEU A 23 -2.51 -18.42 -15.91
CA LEU A 23 -3.09 -17.10 -15.61
C LEU A 23 -4.44 -17.29 -14.94
N ALA A 24 -4.56 -16.91 -13.67
CA ALA A 24 -5.83 -16.94 -12.95
C ALA A 24 -6.62 -15.63 -13.15
N PHE A 25 -5.94 -14.48 -12.97
CA PHE A 25 -6.58 -13.17 -13.07
C PHE A 25 -5.64 -12.11 -13.63
N ARG A 26 -6.21 -10.99 -14.05
CA ARG A 26 -5.46 -9.78 -14.42
C ARG A 26 -6.11 -8.54 -13.82
N THR A 27 -5.29 -7.70 -13.19
CA THR A 27 -5.74 -6.41 -12.67
C THR A 27 -5.32 -5.27 -13.59
N LYS A 28 -6.24 -4.35 -13.86
CA LYS A 28 -6.00 -3.15 -14.67
C LYS A 28 -6.68 -1.93 -14.07
N THR A 29 -5.90 -0.97 -13.59
CA THR A 29 -6.45 0.32 -13.19
C THR A 29 -6.31 1.36 -14.30
N HIS A 30 -7.46 1.84 -14.77
CA HIS A 30 -7.58 2.94 -15.71
C HIS A 30 -7.60 4.26 -14.93
N ARG A 31 -6.42 4.85 -14.75
CA ARG A 31 -6.32 6.22 -14.22
C ARG A 31 -6.55 7.21 -15.36
N PRO A 32 -7.47 8.17 -15.21
CA PRO A 32 -7.59 9.25 -16.18
C PRO A 32 -6.24 9.94 -16.25
N ARG A 33 -5.63 9.90 -17.43
CA ARG A 33 -4.40 10.65 -17.67
C ARG A 33 -4.79 12.09 -17.50
N ARG A 34 -4.35 12.73 -16.41
CA ARG A 34 -4.35 14.19 -16.32
C ARG A 34 -3.68 14.67 -17.59
N THR A 35 -4.46 15.20 -18.52
CA THR A 35 -3.94 15.99 -19.63
C THR A 35 -3.14 17.08 -18.92
N ARG A 36 -1.80 16.97 -18.97
CA ARG A 36 -0.94 18.07 -18.55
C ARG A 36 -1.40 19.21 -19.44
N SER A 37 -2.21 20.10 -18.88
CA SER A 37 -2.55 21.37 -19.50
C SER A 37 -1.21 22.07 -19.63
N GLY A 38 -0.58 21.86 -20.79
CA GLY A 38 0.66 22.52 -21.14
C GLY A 38 0.32 23.99 -21.09
N SER A 39 0.92 24.68 -20.13
CA SER A 39 0.81 26.11 -19.94
C SER A 39 1.21 26.80 -21.24
N GLN A 40 0.24 27.02 -22.12
CA GLN A 40 0.34 28.07 -23.12
C GLN A 40 0.32 29.36 -22.33
N ALA A 41 1.50 29.97 -22.20
CA ALA A 41 1.68 31.30 -21.67
C ALA A 41 0.96 32.28 -22.59
N SER A 42 -0.31 32.55 -22.28
CA SER A 42 -1.04 33.66 -22.89
C SER A 42 -0.83 34.89 -22.02
N ASN A 43 0.17 35.68 -22.43
CA ASN A 43 0.29 37.08 -22.02
C ASN A 43 -0.93 37.85 -22.52
N SER A 44 -1.86 38.22 -21.64
CA SER A 44 -2.70 39.41 -21.86
C SER A 44 -3.40 39.88 -20.58
N SER A 45 -2.87 41.00 -20.09
CA SER A 45 -3.56 42.24 -19.71
C SER A 45 -4.63 42.28 -18.62
N PHE A 46 -4.35 43.24 -17.74
CA PHE A 46 -5.06 43.79 -16.58
C PHE A 46 -6.49 44.27 -16.86
N ALA A 47 -7.28 44.26 -15.77
CA ALA A 47 -8.52 45.02 -15.51
C ALA A 47 -9.86 44.46 -16.02
N SER A 48 -10.60 43.81 -15.12
CA SER A 48 -11.93 44.31 -14.74
C SER A 48 -12.42 43.67 -13.43
N ILE A 49 -12.62 44.53 -12.43
CA ILE A 49 -13.35 44.24 -11.21
C ILE A 49 -14.83 44.18 -11.58
N ARG A 50 -15.42 42.98 -11.56
CA ARG A 50 -16.87 42.82 -11.35
C ARG A 50 -17.11 41.65 -10.41
N SER A 51 -17.70 42.01 -9.28
CA SER A 51 -18.40 41.17 -8.33
C SER A 51 -19.29 40.16 -9.09
N LEU A 52 -18.78 38.94 -9.22
CA LEU A 52 -19.58 37.78 -9.58
C LEU A 52 -19.66 36.92 -8.32
N GLU A 53 -20.87 36.50 -8.01
CA GLU A 53 -21.19 35.58 -6.94
C GLU A 53 -20.14 34.51 -6.79
N LYS A 54 -19.78 34.26 -5.54
CA LYS A 54 -18.97 33.14 -5.10
C LYS A 54 -19.66 31.85 -5.54
N CYS A 55 -19.44 31.44 -6.78
CA CYS A 55 -19.71 30.08 -7.22
C CYS A 55 -19.02 29.18 -6.20
N PRO A 56 -19.71 28.16 -5.65
CA PRO A 56 -19.02 27.18 -4.83
C PRO A 56 -17.87 26.69 -5.69
N MET A 57 -16.63 26.89 -5.21
CA MET A 57 -15.46 26.37 -5.89
C MET A 57 -15.80 24.93 -6.21
N ALA A 58 -15.89 24.61 -7.50
CA ALA A 58 -16.01 23.25 -7.98
C ALA A 58 -14.76 22.55 -7.44
N SER A 59 -14.90 21.99 -6.24
CA SER A 59 -13.91 21.20 -5.55
C SER A 59 -13.54 20.13 -6.55
N GLY A 60 -12.34 20.24 -7.10
CA GLY A 60 -11.91 19.51 -8.29
C GLY A 60 -12.23 18.04 -8.16
N SER A 61 -13.37 17.64 -8.72
CA SER A 61 -13.83 16.26 -8.76
C SER A 61 -12.81 15.55 -9.61
N SER A 62 -11.86 14.88 -8.95
CA SER A 62 -10.94 13.99 -9.62
C SER A 62 -11.80 13.04 -10.42
N GLU A 63 -11.59 13.01 -11.73
CA GLU A 63 -12.29 12.09 -12.61
C GLU A 63 -12.19 10.67 -12.01
N PRO A 64 -13.32 9.96 -11.89
CA PRO A 64 -13.33 8.66 -11.24
C PRO A 64 -12.42 7.72 -12.02
N HIS A 65 -11.66 6.91 -11.30
CA HIS A 65 -10.84 5.87 -11.91
C HIS A 65 -11.40 4.50 -11.56
N ILE A 66 -11.17 3.52 -12.43
CA ILE A 66 -11.74 2.18 -12.28
C ILE A 66 -10.60 1.16 -12.30
N THR A 67 -10.65 0.22 -11.36
CA THR A 67 -9.80 -0.97 -11.36
C THR A 67 -10.64 -2.15 -11.79
N LEU A 68 -10.23 -2.84 -12.85
CA LEU A 68 -10.86 -4.03 -13.38
C LEU A 68 -10.07 -5.26 -12.94
N VAL A 69 -10.79 -6.33 -12.63
CA VAL A 69 -10.28 -7.69 -12.45
C VAL A 69 -10.85 -8.54 -13.57
N GLU A 70 -9.97 -9.03 -14.43
CA GLU A 70 -10.31 -9.93 -15.53
C GLU A 70 -9.94 -11.36 -15.17
N ASP A 71 -10.70 -12.34 -15.66
CA ASP A 71 -10.35 -13.76 -15.63
C ASP A 71 -9.26 -14.12 -16.67
N ALA A 72 -9.00 -15.41 -16.85
CA ALA A 72 -8.01 -15.91 -17.81
C ALA A 72 -8.41 -15.62 -19.27
N GLU A 73 -9.71 -15.60 -19.55
CA GLU A 73 -10.32 -15.36 -20.86
C GLU A 73 -10.44 -13.86 -21.18
N GLY A 74 -10.25 -12.99 -20.19
CA GLY A 74 -10.35 -11.54 -20.32
C GLY A 74 -11.74 -10.96 -20.05
N ASN A 75 -12.67 -11.76 -19.50
CA ASN A 75 -13.96 -11.24 -19.03
C ASN A 75 -13.76 -10.50 -17.72
N ILE A 76 -14.47 -9.38 -17.55
CA ILE A 76 -14.44 -8.61 -16.30
C ILE A 76 -15.29 -9.36 -15.28
N VAL A 77 -14.63 -9.90 -14.26
CA VAL A 77 -15.27 -10.64 -13.16
C VAL A 77 -15.50 -9.76 -11.94
N ALA A 78 -14.70 -8.70 -11.76
CA ALA A 78 -14.95 -7.68 -10.75
C ALA A 78 -14.46 -6.31 -11.21
N ASP A 79 -15.08 -5.25 -10.70
CA ASP A 79 -14.60 -3.88 -10.86
C ASP A 79 -14.73 -3.07 -9.57
N VAL A 80 -13.82 -2.11 -9.41
CA VAL A 80 -13.81 -1.17 -8.30
C VAL A 80 -13.74 0.24 -8.87
N THR A 81 -14.78 1.02 -8.62
CA THR A 81 -14.83 2.44 -8.96
C THR A 81 -14.33 3.28 -7.78
N TRP A 82 -13.43 4.20 -8.08
CA TRP A 82 -12.71 5.01 -7.10
C TRP A 82 -13.05 6.50 -7.23
N GLU A 83 -13.32 7.14 -6.10
CA GLU A 83 -13.39 8.60 -5.96
C GLU A 83 -12.24 9.06 -5.05
N GLY A 84 -11.21 9.64 -5.64
CA GLY A 84 -9.94 9.84 -4.92
C GLY A 84 -9.35 8.50 -4.49
N ASP A 85 -9.06 8.35 -3.20
CA ASP A 85 -8.51 7.10 -2.63
C ASP A 85 -9.59 6.19 -2.01
N ASN A 86 -10.87 6.50 -2.24
CA ASN A 86 -12.00 5.78 -1.65
C ASN A 86 -12.69 4.94 -2.73
N ALA A 87 -12.88 3.65 -2.47
CA ALA A 87 -13.73 2.81 -3.31
C ALA A 87 -15.20 3.13 -3.00
N VAL A 88 -15.92 3.65 -3.98
CA VAL A 88 -17.30 4.11 -3.86
C VAL A 88 -18.31 3.07 -4.35
N LEU A 89 -17.91 2.26 -5.33
CA LEU A 89 -18.71 1.17 -5.88
C LEU A 89 -17.80 -0.01 -6.18
N ILE A 90 -18.21 -1.19 -5.74
CA ILE A 90 -17.49 -2.44 -5.96
C ILE A 90 -18.49 -3.42 -6.57
N ARG A 91 -18.12 -4.03 -7.69
CA ARG A 91 -18.92 -5.07 -8.35
C ARG A 91 -18.13 -6.37 -8.39
N ILE A 92 -18.77 -7.46 -7.97
CA ILE A 92 -18.17 -8.81 -7.91
C ILE A 92 -19.19 -9.76 -8.54
N GLY A 93 -18.93 -10.21 -9.77
CA GLY A 93 -19.94 -10.88 -10.58
C GLY A 93 -21.19 -10.01 -10.74
N ASP A 94 -22.33 -10.53 -10.29
CA ASP A 94 -23.62 -9.83 -10.32
C ASP A 94 -23.89 -9.00 -9.05
N GLU A 95 -23.06 -9.16 -8.02
CA GLU A 95 -23.24 -8.44 -6.77
C GLU A 95 -22.67 -7.02 -6.83
N CYS A 96 -23.40 -6.08 -6.24
CA CYS A 96 -23.05 -4.66 -6.19
C CYS A 96 -22.98 -4.19 -4.74
N ILE A 97 -21.80 -3.71 -4.35
CA ILE A 97 -21.46 -3.33 -2.99
C ILE A 97 -21.14 -1.84 -2.94
N LYS A 98 -21.81 -1.09 -2.06
CA LYS A 98 -21.69 0.37 -1.95
C LYS A 98 -20.53 0.77 -1.06
N GLY A 99 -19.33 0.56 -1.60
CA GLY A 99 -18.08 0.99 -1.00
C GLY A 99 -17.57 0.05 0.09
N THR A 100 -16.47 0.46 0.72
CA THR A 100 -15.69 -0.43 1.61
C THR A 100 -16.39 -0.81 2.92
N ALA A 101 -17.35 0.00 3.40
CA ALA A 101 -18.04 -0.25 4.67
C ALA A 101 -18.97 -1.47 4.63
N GLU A 102 -19.42 -1.90 3.46
CA GLU A 102 -20.22 -3.12 3.31
C GLU A 102 -19.35 -4.39 3.19
N LEU A 103 -18.09 -4.26 2.75
CA LEU A 103 -17.13 -5.38 2.70
C LEU A 103 -16.44 -5.65 4.04
N PHE A 104 -16.11 -4.59 4.78
CA PHE A 104 -15.33 -4.69 6.00
C PHE A 104 -16.15 -4.28 7.20
N ASP A 105 -16.09 -5.11 8.24
CA ASP A 105 -16.78 -4.80 9.48
C ASP A 105 -15.89 -3.90 10.37
N ALA A 106 -15.90 -2.61 10.03
CA ALA A 106 -15.08 -1.60 10.69
C ALA A 106 -15.39 -1.48 12.19
N ALA A 107 -16.58 -1.90 12.65
CA ALA A 107 -16.94 -1.88 14.06
C ALA A 107 -16.11 -2.88 14.89
N PHE A 108 -15.59 -3.95 14.26
CA PHE A 108 -14.79 -4.99 14.91
C PHE A 108 -13.31 -4.92 14.54
N MET A 109 -12.88 -3.84 13.87
CA MET A 109 -11.47 -3.59 13.60
C MET A 109 -10.68 -3.51 14.91
N ARG A 110 -9.55 -4.22 14.99
CA ARG A 110 -8.64 -4.19 16.15
C ARG A 110 -7.31 -3.59 15.78
N ILE A 111 -6.90 -2.55 16.49
CA ILE A 111 -5.57 -1.95 16.36
C ILE A 111 -4.64 -2.63 17.34
N LEU A 112 -3.57 -3.23 16.83
CA LEU A 112 -2.53 -3.91 17.59
C LEU A 112 -1.22 -3.11 17.54
N PRO A 113 -0.25 -3.34 18.45
CA PRO A 113 1.05 -2.68 18.40
C PRO A 113 1.83 -2.93 17.09
N ASP A 114 1.59 -4.07 16.45
CA ASP A 114 2.32 -4.57 15.28
C ASP A 114 1.47 -4.60 13.99
N GLY A 115 0.22 -4.11 14.03
CA GLY A 115 -0.66 -4.12 12.86
C GLY A 115 -2.11 -3.78 13.16
N VAL A 116 -2.96 -3.99 12.17
CA VAL A 116 -4.43 -3.86 12.29
C VAL A 116 -5.08 -5.16 11.83
N LEU A 117 -6.05 -5.65 12.60
CA LEU A 117 -6.93 -6.73 12.19
C LEU A 117 -8.22 -6.13 11.62
N MET A 118 -8.55 -6.52 10.40
CA MET A 118 -9.71 -6.05 9.64
C MET A 118 -10.61 -7.24 9.28
N PRO A 119 -11.73 -7.43 9.99
CA PRO A 119 -12.73 -8.43 9.63
C PRO A 119 -13.45 -8.08 8.32
N THR A 120 -13.80 -9.09 7.53
CA THR A 120 -14.65 -8.99 6.34
C THR A 120 -16.06 -9.49 6.66
N ARG A 121 -17.02 -9.17 5.79
CA ARG A 121 -18.40 -9.67 5.88
C ARG A 121 -18.52 -11.20 5.74
N MET A 122 -17.53 -11.84 5.13
CA MET A 122 -17.43 -13.31 4.96
C MET A 122 -16.73 -13.99 6.15
N GLU A 123 -16.70 -13.35 7.32
CA GLU A 123 -16.10 -13.87 8.56
C GLU A 123 -14.58 -14.17 8.50
N TYR A 124 -13.89 -13.69 7.48
CA TYR A 124 -12.43 -13.72 7.41
C TYR A 124 -11.82 -12.50 8.09
N THR A 125 -10.59 -12.62 8.59
CA THR A 125 -9.88 -11.47 9.17
C THR A 125 -8.55 -11.25 8.48
N TRP A 126 -8.39 -10.08 7.87
CA TRP A 126 -7.11 -9.64 7.33
C TRP A 126 -6.26 -9.01 8.42
N ARG A 127 -4.98 -9.35 8.46
CA ARG A 127 -3.97 -8.70 9.28
C ARG A 127 -3.07 -7.84 8.39
N LEU A 128 -3.16 -6.53 8.59
CA LEU A 128 -2.36 -5.51 7.94
C LEU A 128 -1.17 -5.20 8.85
N ALA A 129 0.04 -5.54 8.41
CA ALA A 129 1.29 -5.13 9.05
C ALA A 129 2.06 -4.18 8.12
N SER A 130 3.13 -3.56 8.61
CA SER A 130 3.95 -2.65 7.80
C SER A 130 4.61 -3.34 6.61
N ASP A 131 4.96 -4.61 6.75
CA ASP A 131 5.72 -5.42 5.78
C ASP A 131 4.86 -6.47 5.06
N CYS A 132 3.72 -6.87 5.62
CA CYS A 132 2.86 -7.87 4.99
C CYS A 132 1.36 -7.60 5.18
N LEU A 133 0.57 -8.22 4.30
CA LEU A 133 -0.88 -8.37 4.41
C LEU A 133 -1.15 -9.87 4.47
N THR A 134 -1.88 -10.35 5.49
CA THR A 134 -2.11 -11.79 5.70
C THR A 134 -3.57 -12.09 6.00
N LEU A 135 -4.09 -13.21 5.50
CA LEU A 135 -5.47 -13.64 5.71
C LEU A 135 -5.52 -14.66 6.85
N GLN A 136 -6.36 -14.43 7.86
CA GLN A 136 -6.62 -15.36 8.95
C GLN A 136 -7.98 -16.01 8.74
N ASN A 137 -7.99 -17.35 8.72
CA ASN A 137 -9.22 -18.13 8.71
C ASN A 137 -9.64 -18.46 10.15
N HIS A 138 -10.80 -17.94 10.58
CA HIS A 138 -11.31 -18.15 11.94
C HIS A 138 -11.95 -19.53 12.15
N ILE A 139 -12.41 -20.19 11.09
CA ILE A 139 -13.32 -21.35 11.16
C ILE A 139 -12.65 -22.60 11.77
N ARG A 140 -11.31 -22.61 11.92
CA ARG A 140 -10.57 -23.76 12.46
C ARG A 140 -9.89 -23.55 13.81
N SER A 141 -10.16 -22.45 14.51
CA SER A 141 -9.55 -22.21 15.83
C SER A 141 -10.22 -22.98 16.96
N GLY A 142 -10.24 -24.31 16.85
CA GLY A 142 -10.21 -25.19 18.02
C GLY A 142 -8.78 -25.24 18.54
N ALA A 143 -8.48 -24.45 19.58
CA ALA A 143 -7.23 -24.52 20.37
C ALA A 143 -5.91 -24.49 19.58
N GLY A 144 -5.68 -23.42 18.81
CA GLY A 144 -4.37 -23.17 18.18
C GLY A 144 -4.50 -22.47 16.85
N SER A 145 -4.77 -21.16 16.86
CA SER A 145 -4.89 -20.35 15.65
C SER A 145 -3.52 -20.20 14.96
N SER A 146 -3.17 -21.17 14.10
CA SER A 146 -2.02 -21.06 13.21
C SER A 146 -2.34 -20.03 12.14
N LEU A 147 -1.69 -18.88 12.22
CA LEU A 147 -1.74 -17.85 11.19
C LEU A 147 -1.20 -18.44 9.89
N ILE A 148 -1.99 -18.42 8.81
CA ILE A 148 -1.49 -18.72 7.48
C ILE A 148 -0.90 -17.40 6.95
N PRO A 149 0.44 -17.31 6.78
CA PRO A 149 1.01 -16.14 6.17
C PRO A 149 0.53 -16.11 4.71
N ALA A 150 -0.17 -15.06 4.30
CA ALA A 150 -0.43 -14.87 2.87
C ALA A 150 0.89 -14.66 2.10
N SER A 151 1.97 -14.25 2.79
CA SER A 151 3.32 -14.09 2.24
C SER A 151 4.22 -15.27 2.63
N ALA A 152 4.62 -16.07 1.64
CA ALA A 152 5.69 -17.05 1.82
C ALA A 152 7.04 -16.29 1.97
N PRO A 153 7.90 -16.62 2.95
CA PRO A 153 9.13 -15.88 3.26
C PRO A 153 10.27 -16.06 2.24
N ARG A 154 9.96 -16.50 1.01
CA ARG A 154 10.93 -16.65 -0.08
C ARG A 154 10.53 -15.76 -1.25
N ALA A 155 11.11 -14.55 -1.25
CA ALA A 155 11.12 -13.57 -2.33
C ALA A 155 9.78 -12.88 -2.66
N GLY A 156 9.67 -11.60 -2.29
CA GLY A 156 8.70 -10.68 -2.89
C GLY A 156 7.36 -10.60 -2.17
N HIS A 157 6.72 -9.43 -2.26
CA HIS A 157 5.38 -9.16 -1.73
C HIS A 157 4.29 -9.77 -2.63
N ASP A 158 4.57 -10.92 -3.22
CA ASP A 158 4.01 -11.30 -4.52
C ASP A 158 3.08 -12.51 -4.43
N TYR A 159 2.73 -12.97 -3.23
CA TYR A 159 1.90 -14.15 -3.04
C TYR A 159 0.71 -13.89 -2.14
N VAL A 160 -0.41 -14.56 -2.43
CA VAL A 160 -1.61 -14.61 -1.58
C VAL A 160 -2.12 -16.05 -1.55
N ASP A 161 -2.10 -16.66 -0.37
CA ASP A 161 -2.62 -18.02 -0.16
C ASP A 161 -4.13 -18.01 0.10
N LEU A 162 -4.89 -18.51 -0.88
CA LEU A 162 -6.34 -18.71 -0.84
C LEU A 162 -6.68 -20.20 -1.02
N ARG A 163 -5.78 -21.14 -0.67
CA ARG A 163 -6.01 -22.60 -0.83
C ARG A 163 -7.10 -23.16 0.06
N ALA A 164 -7.35 -22.53 1.20
CA ALA A 164 -8.35 -22.99 2.15
C ALA A 164 -9.77 -22.45 1.87
N LEU A 165 -9.94 -21.62 0.83
CA LEU A 165 -11.20 -20.96 0.52
C LEU A 165 -11.96 -21.71 -0.60
N PRO A 166 -13.30 -21.71 -0.55
CA PRO A 166 -14.11 -22.17 -1.66
C PRO A 166 -14.01 -21.18 -2.85
N GLU A 167 -14.22 -21.68 -4.07
CA GLU A 167 -13.93 -20.94 -5.31
C GLU A 167 -14.76 -19.67 -5.49
N ASP A 168 -16.00 -19.68 -5.01
CA ASP A 168 -16.93 -18.55 -5.05
C ASP A 168 -16.47 -17.38 -4.16
N GLU A 169 -15.68 -17.65 -3.12
CA GLU A 169 -15.17 -16.61 -2.22
C GLU A 169 -13.80 -16.04 -2.64
N ILE A 170 -13.10 -16.72 -3.55
CA ILE A 170 -11.75 -16.32 -3.98
C ILE A 170 -11.76 -14.91 -4.58
N LEU A 171 -12.77 -14.60 -5.40
CA LEU A 171 -12.86 -13.32 -6.08
C LEU A 171 -13.08 -12.17 -5.11
N GLU A 172 -13.96 -12.34 -4.12
CA GLU A 172 -14.17 -11.33 -3.08
C GLU A 172 -12.92 -11.14 -2.23
N MET A 173 -12.25 -12.23 -1.84
CA MET A 173 -11.00 -12.11 -1.08
C MET A 173 -9.88 -11.44 -1.88
N LEU A 174 -9.82 -11.65 -3.20
CA LEU A 174 -8.90 -10.94 -4.08
C LEU A 174 -9.23 -9.44 -4.13
N VAL A 175 -10.49 -9.07 -4.24
CA VAL A 175 -10.92 -7.66 -4.21
C VAL A 175 -10.59 -7.03 -2.85
N CYS A 176 -10.87 -7.72 -1.73
CA CYS A 176 -10.46 -7.27 -0.40
C CYS A 176 -8.95 -7.04 -0.31
N TYR A 177 -8.14 -7.95 -0.87
CA TYR A 177 -6.69 -7.80 -0.89
C TYR A 177 -6.25 -6.52 -1.62
N LEU A 178 -6.85 -6.20 -2.77
CA LEU A 178 -6.55 -4.96 -3.52
C LEU A 178 -6.90 -3.70 -2.72
N LEU A 179 -8.08 -3.68 -2.10
CA LEU A 179 -8.53 -2.56 -1.27
C LEU A 179 -7.61 -2.34 -0.06
N LEU A 180 -7.28 -3.42 0.65
CA LEU A 180 -6.44 -3.39 1.84
C LEU A 180 -4.97 -3.11 1.51
N SER A 181 -4.49 -3.47 0.31
CA SER A 181 -3.15 -3.09 -0.16
C SER A 181 -3.02 -1.57 -0.27
N SER A 182 -3.99 -0.90 -0.88
CA SER A 182 -4.03 0.58 -0.94
C SER A 182 -4.16 1.22 0.45
N LEU A 183 -5.01 0.67 1.32
CA LEU A 183 -5.14 1.15 2.70
C LEU A 183 -3.81 1.02 3.48
N ARG A 184 -3.17 -0.15 3.40
CA ARG A 184 -1.89 -0.44 4.05
C ARG A 184 -0.80 0.53 3.59
N GLU A 185 -0.66 0.73 2.28
CA GLU A 185 0.30 1.68 1.73
C GLU A 185 0.11 3.08 2.32
N ARG A 186 -1.13 3.59 2.39
CA ARG A 186 -1.43 4.89 3.00
C ARG A 186 -1.11 4.93 4.49
N MET A 187 -1.48 3.89 5.22
CA MET A 187 -1.24 3.81 6.68
C MET A 187 0.25 3.85 7.03
N TYR A 188 1.09 3.20 6.23
CA TYR A 188 2.52 3.06 6.54
C TYR A 188 3.45 3.98 5.73
N SER A 189 2.98 4.59 4.63
CA SER A 189 3.72 5.60 3.86
C SER A 189 4.03 6.86 4.69
N ILE A 190 3.16 7.19 5.66
CA ILE A 190 3.29 8.39 6.50
C ILE A 190 4.47 8.28 7.51
N LYS A 191 5.08 7.09 7.72
CA LYS A 191 6.06 6.90 8.80
C LYS A 191 7.39 6.22 8.39
N PRO A 192 8.28 6.89 7.63
CA PRO A 192 9.68 6.43 7.56
C PRO A 192 10.48 6.76 8.84
N GLN A 193 10.14 7.85 9.56
CA GLN A 193 11.06 8.45 10.55
C GLN A 193 10.73 8.22 12.03
N ALA A 194 9.48 7.94 12.42
CA ALA A 194 9.13 7.87 13.84
C ALA A 194 9.35 6.48 14.49
N TYR A 195 9.30 5.40 13.71
CA TYR A 195 9.35 4.02 14.25
C TYR A 195 10.69 3.29 14.07
N SER A 196 11.64 3.89 13.35
CA SER A 196 12.96 3.27 13.13
C SER A 196 13.87 3.26 14.36
N HIS A 197 13.47 3.91 15.47
CA HIS A 197 14.32 4.04 16.65
C HIS A 197 14.19 2.94 17.70
N THR A 198 13.18 2.07 17.67
CA THR A 198 12.97 1.08 18.75
C THR A 198 13.35 -0.36 18.38
N ARG A 199 13.50 -0.71 17.09
CA ARG A 199 13.83 -2.09 16.69
C ARG A 199 15.33 -2.46 16.78
N ASN A 200 16.22 -1.47 16.82
CA ASN A 200 17.67 -1.69 16.85
C ASN A 200 18.30 -1.82 18.25
N GLN A 201 17.52 -1.91 19.34
CA GLN A 201 18.08 -1.97 20.70
C GLN A 201 18.14 -3.36 21.37
N ARG A 202 17.69 -4.45 20.72
CA ARG A 202 17.64 -5.79 21.39
C ARG A 202 18.54 -6.90 20.84
N THR A 203 19.42 -6.62 19.88
CA THR A 203 20.43 -7.60 19.44
C THR A 203 21.83 -6.99 19.40
N THR A 204 22.24 -6.30 20.46
CA THR A 204 23.67 -6.13 20.76
C THR A 204 24.18 -7.37 21.49
N GLN A 205 24.05 -8.54 20.85
CA GLN A 205 24.79 -9.73 21.25
C GLN A 205 26.19 -9.60 20.61
N ARG A 206 27.12 -9.11 21.43
CA ARG A 206 28.59 -9.11 21.27
C ARG A 206 29.10 -9.74 19.96
N GLN A 207 29.26 -8.95 18.91
CA GLN A 207 30.28 -9.22 17.91
C GLN A 207 31.57 -8.50 18.30
N PRO A 208 32.73 -9.17 18.24
CA PRO A 208 34.01 -8.56 18.58
C PRO A 208 34.33 -7.42 17.60
N LEU A 209 34.67 -6.27 18.18
CA LEU A 209 35.07 -5.05 17.50
C LEU A 209 36.22 -5.32 16.52
N SER A 210 35.93 -5.35 15.23
CA SER A 210 36.95 -5.25 14.19
C SER A 210 37.45 -3.80 14.18
N LEU A 211 38.68 -3.58 14.64
CA LEU A 211 39.38 -2.29 14.74
C LEU A 211 39.76 -1.67 13.38
N SER A 212 39.25 -2.18 12.25
CA SER A 212 39.72 -1.81 10.91
C SER A 212 39.09 -0.54 10.34
N THR A 213 37.98 -0.02 10.88
CA THR A 213 37.29 1.16 10.35
C THR A 213 37.61 2.49 11.06
N LEU A 214 38.46 2.48 12.10
CA LEU A 214 38.82 3.70 12.84
C LEU A 214 39.89 4.57 12.14
N ARG A 215 40.27 4.25 10.88
CA ARG A 215 41.39 4.90 10.19
C ARG A 215 41.03 5.96 9.15
N ARG A 216 39.75 6.30 8.94
CA ARG A 216 39.34 7.25 7.87
C ARG A 216 38.80 8.61 8.30
N HIS A 217 38.75 8.93 9.60
CA HIS A 217 38.25 10.24 10.07
C HIS A 217 39.27 11.15 10.78
N ALA A 218 40.57 10.89 10.65
CA ALA A 218 41.61 11.70 11.29
C ALA A 218 42.46 12.58 10.34
N THR A 219 41.89 13.11 9.24
CA THR A 219 42.63 14.01 8.33
C THR A 219 41.94 15.34 7.99
N ARG A 220 40.86 15.72 8.69
CA ARG A 220 40.20 17.02 8.46
C ARG A 220 40.04 17.91 9.71
N SER A 221 40.94 17.79 10.69
CA SER A 221 40.96 18.70 11.85
C SER A 221 42.39 19.08 12.26
N VAL A 222 43.10 19.78 11.36
CA VAL A 222 44.33 20.50 11.73
C VAL A 222 44.44 21.88 11.05
N ALA A 223 43.55 22.21 10.11
CA ALA A 223 43.59 23.49 9.39
C ALA A 223 43.03 24.69 10.19
N CYS A 224 42.29 24.47 11.28
CA CYS A 224 41.71 25.56 12.09
C CYS A 224 42.58 26.03 13.27
N LEU A 225 43.67 25.34 13.60
CA LEU A 225 44.53 25.74 14.74
C LEU A 225 45.59 26.78 14.37
N ARG A 226 45.78 27.10 13.08
CA ARG A 226 46.87 27.99 12.64
C ARG A 226 46.51 29.49 12.61
N ASN A 227 45.26 29.85 12.90
CA ASN A 227 44.81 31.25 12.87
C ASN A 227 44.71 31.93 14.25
N THR A 228 44.99 31.23 15.36
CA THR A 228 44.80 31.79 16.71
C THR A 228 46.04 32.49 17.30
N PHE A 229 47.18 32.51 16.60
CA PHE A 229 48.44 33.11 17.11
C PHE A 229 48.90 34.39 16.40
N ARG A 230 48.03 35.11 15.68
CA ARG A 230 48.41 36.34 14.96
C ARG A 230 47.66 37.62 15.34
N ARG A 231 47.16 37.74 16.57
CA ARG A 231 46.66 39.03 17.07
C ARG A 231 47.08 39.30 18.51
N THR A 232 48.30 39.78 18.68
CA THR A 232 48.72 40.61 19.82
C THR A 232 50.08 41.24 19.51
N VAL A 233 50.10 42.35 18.77
CA VAL A 233 51.06 43.46 18.96
C VAL A 233 50.40 44.73 18.39
N THR A 234 50.56 45.81 19.17
CA THR A 234 50.14 47.23 19.02
C THR A 234 48.68 47.55 19.31
#